data_AF-A0A7S2N3T5-F1
#
_entry.id   AF-A0A7S2N3T5-F1
#
_cell.length_a   1.000
_cell.length_b   1.000
_cell.length_c   1.000
_cell.angle_alpha   90.00
_cell.angle_beta   90.00
_cell.angle_gamma   90.00
#
_symmetry.space_group_name_H-M   'P 1'
#
loop_
_entity.id
_entity.type
_entity.pdbx_description
1 polymer ?
#
loop_
_entity_poly.entity_id
_entity_poly.type
_entity_poly.pdbx_seq_one_letter_code
_entity_poly.pdbx_strand_id
1 'polypeptide(L)'
;PILISIGGSSTYSSAFGAPAAPAVRLVPGSTTDSLAASGHCDSQVVGLNEVAAPYGRPDPTGNWTGVSLSLDSTDKVMSASDTLRFLMGGRYKLCYSDNGAWASAGHADVVSQEIVVNGMYDNCTNAGCLATKRYYCYVAKNAQNAAGSCALPTSGGGLGIEGAEGAITWTPSHPAPAFDASGALQTSSAGRQCAVGGDVADTQYIGDDGVDRFIAPATGQATLPQTYGTLEGSSLAAFAVTACYCPDAGSCDEYSEFTQQIGVVLFFLARICGAEACTPDHVGAL
;
A
#
# COMPACT_ATOMS: atom_id res chain seq x y z
N PRO A 1 4.06 -9.03 -9.18
CA PRO A 1 5.28 -9.18 -8.35
C PRO A 1 6.55 -8.85 -9.14
N ILE A 2 7.24 -7.77 -8.76
CA ILE A 2 8.44 -7.29 -9.47
C ILE A 2 9.67 -8.02 -8.91
N LEU A 3 10.30 -8.84 -9.74
CA LEU A 3 11.60 -9.46 -9.46
C LEU A 3 12.70 -8.49 -9.90
N ILE A 4 13.49 -8.00 -8.95
CA ILE A 4 14.63 -7.12 -9.23
C ILE A 4 15.91 -7.96 -9.10
N SER A 5 16.63 -8.15 -10.21
CA SER A 5 17.99 -8.71 -10.26
C SER A 5 18.97 -7.59 -10.55
N ILE A 6 19.93 -7.34 -9.67
CA ILE A 6 20.89 -6.23 -9.78
C ILE A 6 22.30 -6.81 -9.81
N GLY A 7 22.97 -6.69 -10.96
CA GLY A 7 24.38 -7.06 -11.13
C GLY A 7 25.28 -5.82 -11.06
N GLY A 8 26.23 -5.82 -10.14
CA GLY A 8 27.24 -4.76 -10.01
C GLY A 8 28.55 -5.31 -9.45
N SER A 9 29.67 -5.00 -10.10
CA SER A 9 30.99 -5.57 -9.79
C SER A 9 31.88 -4.61 -8.99
N SER A 10 32.26 -4.97 -7.77
CA SER A 10 33.40 -4.41 -7.03
C SER A 10 34.13 -5.50 -6.23
N THR A 11 35.45 -5.34 -6.03
CA THR A 11 36.34 -6.33 -5.39
C THR A 11 37.08 -5.68 -4.21
N TYR A 12 37.07 -6.32 -3.03
CA TYR A 12 37.89 -5.94 -1.87
C TYR A 12 38.35 -7.17 -1.05
N SER A 13 39.54 -7.10 -0.45
CA SER A 13 40.14 -8.14 0.40
C SER A 13 40.18 -7.71 1.87
N SER A 14 39.98 -8.65 2.80
CA SER A 14 39.89 -8.37 4.24
C SER A 14 40.96 -9.10 5.07
N ALA A 15 41.64 -8.36 5.95
CA ALA A 15 42.31 -8.88 7.15
C ALA A 15 42.23 -7.85 8.30
N PHE A 16 42.06 -8.36 9.53
CA PHE A 16 41.98 -7.70 10.86
C PHE A 16 40.59 -7.38 11.47
N GLY A 17 40.36 -7.95 12.66
CA GLY A 17 39.34 -7.62 13.67
C GLY A 17 37.90 -7.47 13.17
N ALA A 18 37.19 -8.60 12.97
CA ALA A 18 35.87 -8.71 12.31
C ALA A 18 35.15 -7.37 12.11
N PRO A 19 35.50 -6.63 11.04
CA PRO A 19 34.80 -5.42 10.67
C PRO A 19 33.34 -5.84 10.43
N ALA A 20 32.39 -4.95 10.73
CA ALA A 20 31.05 -5.18 10.22
C ALA A 20 31.15 -5.41 8.70
N ALA A 21 30.47 -6.44 8.21
CA ALA A 21 30.61 -6.86 6.82
C ALA A 21 30.04 -5.78 5.89
N PRO A 22 30.53 -5.69 4.64
CA PRO A 22 29.88 -4.87 3.63
C PRO A 22 28.39 -5.20 3.57
N ALA A 23 27.55 -4.18 3.44
CA ALA A 23 26.11 -4.35 3.50
C ALA A 23 25.42 -3.36 2.56
N VAL A 24 24.20 -3.70 2.14
CA VAL A 24 23.36 -2.85 1.30
C VAL A 24 22.00 -2.64 1.95
N ARG A 25 21.43 -1.44 1.84
CA ARG A 25 20.10 -1.08 2.32
C ARG A 25 19.31 -0.35 1.25
N LEU A 26 17.99 -0.53 1.26
CA LEU A 26 17.07 0.28 0.45
C LEU A 26 16.75 1.58 1.19
N VAL A 27 16.87 2.69 0.46
CA VAL A 27 16.60 4.06 0.92
C VAL A 27 15.67 4.78 -0.06
N PRO A 28 14.98 5.86 0.35
CA PRO A 28 14.22 6.73 -0.54
C PRO A 28 15.09 7.28 -1.66
N GLY A 29 14.51 7.46 -2.86
CA GLY A 29 15.21 7.98 -4.04
C GLY A 29 15.76 9.39 -3.87
N SER A 30 15.23 10.16 -2.90
CA SER A 30 15.75 11.47 -2.51
C SER A 30 17.11 11.42 -1.80
N THR A 31 17.59 10.23 -1.40
CA THR A 31 18.92 10.06 -0.81
C THR A 31 20.00 10.40 -1.83
N THR A 32 20.87 11.35 -1.47
CA THR A 32 21.99 11.82 -2.28
C THR A 32 23.31 11.27 -1.76
N ASP A 33 24.35 11.29 -2.59
CA ASP A 33 25.71 10.88 -2.21
C ASP A 33 26.22 11.66 -0.98
N SER A 34 25.90 12.96 -0.89
CA SER A 34 26.24 13.77 0.27
C SER A 34 25.53 13.34 1.56
N LEU A 35 24.26 12.91 1.46
CA LEU A 35 23.51 12.38 2.59
C LEU A 35 24.05 11.01 3.01
N ALA A 36 24.34 10.14 2.04
CA ALA A 36 24.95 8.83 2.31
C ALA A 36 26.32 8.96 2.97
N ALA A 37 27.20 9.81 2.41
CA ALA A 37 28.54 10.06 2.94
C ALA A 37 28.54 10.69 4.34
N SER A 38 27.43 11.30 4.77
CA SER A 38 27.26 11.83 6.14
C SER A 38 26.54 10.87 7.09
N GLY A 39 26.30 9.62 6.68
CA GLY A 39 25.72 8.56 7.51
C GLY A 39 24.18 8.49 7.50
N HIS A 40 23.51 9.20 6.58
CA HIS A 40 22.04 9.23 6.56
C HIS A 40 21.39 7.96 6.01
N CYS A 41 22.16 7.02 5.45
CA CYS A 41 21.68 5.70 5.05
C CYS A 41 21.14 4.86 6.23
N ASP A 42 21.37 5.27 7.48
CA ASP A 42 20.75 4.68 8.68
C ASP A 42 19.41 5.32 9.04
N SER A 43 19.33 6.65 8.94
CA SER A 43 18.12 7.42 9.28
C SER A 43 17.05 7.45 8.20
N GLN A 44 17.41 7.09 6.96
CA GLN A 44 16.54 7.12 5.78
C GLN A 44 16.27 5.70 5.26
N VAL A 45 16.21 4.70 6.14
CA VAL A 45 15.88 3.34 5.70
C VAL A 45 14.39 3.25 5.38
N VAL A 46 14.07 2.65 4.24
CA VAL A 46 12.69 2.37 3.83
C VAL A 46 12.00 1.51 4.89
N GLY A 47 10.82 1.94 5.36
CA GLY A 47 10.07 1.27 6.43
C GLY A 47 9.08 0.21 5.92
N LEU A 48 8.43 -0.49 6.86
CA LEU A 48 7.37 -1.47 6.55
C LEU A 48 6.07 -0.84 6.00
N ASN A 49 5.97 0.48 6.00
CA ASN A 49 4.92 1.20 5.29
C ASN A 49 5.09 1.03 3.77
N GLU A 50 6.33 0.94 3.29
CA GLU A 50 6.69 0.95 1.87
C GLU A 50 7.08 -0.44 1.33
N VAL A 51 7.67 -1.31 2.15
CA VAL A 51 8.08 -2.67 1.73
C VAL A 51 7.72 -3.69 2.80
N ALA A 52 7.09 -4.80 2.42
CA ALA A 52 6.64 -5.83 3.34
C ALA A 52 7.78 -6.70 3.88
N ALA A 53 7.49 -7.40 4.98
CA ALA A 53 8.34 -8.45 5.51
C ALA A 53 8.72 -9.49 4.42
N PRO A 54 9.97 -10.01 4.44
CA PRO A 54 10.91 -9.91 5.55
C PRO A 54 11.79 -8.65 5.54
N TYR A 55 11.54 -7.67 4.66
CA TYR A 55 12.34 -6.45 4.60
C TYR A 55 12.16 -5.58 5.84
N GLY A 56 13.03 -5.79 6.82
CA GLY A 56 13.12 -5.05 8.05
C GLY A 56 12.35 -5.70 9.19
N ARG A 57 12.89 -5.56 10.40
CA ARG A 57 12.19 -5.88 11.65
C ARG A 57 12.20 -4.65 12.54
N PRO A 58 11.15 -4.43 13.34
CA PRO A 58 11.24 -3.42 14.36
C PRO A 58 12.23 -3.95 15.39
N ASP A 59 13.20 -3.13 15.77
CA ASP A 59 14.01 -3.38 16.93
C ASP A 59 13.10 -3.34 18.20
N PRO A 60 13.62 -3.74 19.37
CA PRO A 60 12.84 -3.71 20.61
C PRO A 60 12.33 -2.32 21.03
N THR A 61 12.83 -1.25 20.42
CA THR A 61 12.39 0.15 20.65
C THR A 61 11.38 0.64 19.62
N GLY A 62 11.00 -0.21 18.66
CA GLY A 62 10.08 0.12 17.56
C GLY A 62 10.74 0.84 16.39
N ASN A 63 12.07 1.00 16.40
CA ASN A 63 12.81 1.57 15.28
C ASN A 63 13.05 0.48 14.23
N TRP A 64 12.84 0.81 12.96
CA TRP A 64 12.91 -0.17 11.88
C TRP A 64 14.33 -0.32 11.37
N THR A 65 14.91 -1.50 11.52
CA THR A 65 16.18 -1.86 10.88
C THR A 65 15.85 -2.66 9.62
N GLY A 66 16.01 -2.06 8.43
CA GLY A 66 15.89 -2.78 7.15
C GLY A 66 16.80 -4.00 7.10
N VAL A 67 16.51 -5.00 6.25
CA VAL A 67 17.42 -6.13 6.07
C VAL A 67 18.62 -5.67 5.24
N SER A 68 19.81 -5.86 5.79
CA SER A 68 21.05 -5.78 5.01
C SER A 68 21.00 -6.84 3.91
N LEU A 69 20.99 -6.42 2.64
CA LEU A 69 21.12 -7.36 1.53
C LEU A 69 22.54 -7.94 1.58
N SER A 70 22.61 -9.27 1.46
CA SER A 70 23.87 -10.00 1.41
C SER A 70 24.51 -9.78 0.05
N LEU A 71 25.78 -9.37 0.06
CA LEU A 71 26.63 -9.40 -1.12
C LEU A 71 27.34 -10.75 -1.15
N ASP A 72 26.99 -11.61 -2.10
CA ASP A 72 27.80 -12.82 -2.33
C ASP A 72 29.18 -12.39 -2.86
N SER A 73 30.22 -12.69 -2.10
CA SER A 73 31.61 -12.39 -2.44
C SER A 73 32.10 -13.11 -3.70
N THR A 74 31.42 -14.18 -4.11
CA THR A 74 31.79 -15.05 -5.23
C THR A 74 31.17 -14.55 -6.53
N ASP A 75 29.86 -14.29 -6.51
CA ASP A 75 29.08 -14.03 -7.72
C ASP A 75 28.73 -12.56 -7.94
N LYS A 76 29.03 -11.67 -6.98
CA LYS A 76 28.73 -10.23 -7.06
C LYS A 76 27.23 -9.97 -7.32
N VAL A 77 26.40 -10.87 -6.81
CA VAL A 77 24.95 -10.79 -6.86
C VAL A 77 24.46 -10.34 -5.48
N MET A 78 23.64 -9.30 -5.48
CA MET A 78 22.85 -8.96 -4.30
C MET A 78 21.64 -9.89 -4.27
N SER A 79 21.48 -10.64 -3.18
CA SER A 79 20.35 -11.52 -2.99
C SER A 79 19.63 -11.22 -1.68
N ALA A 80 18.32 -11.37 -1.71
CA ALA A 80 17.48 -11.45 -0.52
C ALA A 80 17.07 -12.91 -0.35
N SER A 81 16.95 -13.39 0.89
CA SER A 81 16.48 -14.75 1.17
C SER A 81 15.05 -15.00 0.69
N ASP A 82 14.27 -13.92 0.52
CA ASP A 82 12.88 -13.94 0.11
C ASP A 82 12.58 -12.77 -0.84
N THR A 83 11.45 -12.88 -1.54
CA THR A 83 10.96 -11.84 -2.44
C THR A 83 10.66 -10.54 -1.69
N LEU A 84 11.26 -9.44 -2.13
CA LEU A 84 10.89 -8.10 -1.69
C LEU A 84 9.52 -7.73 -2.26
N ARG A 85 8.58 -7.34 -1.41
CA ARG A 85 7.26 -6.88 -1.83
C ARG A 85 7.09 -5.41 -1.49
N PHE A 86 7.07 -4.56 -2.50
CA PHE A 86 6.71 -3.15 -2.33
C PHE A 86 5.20 -3.02 -2.06
N LEU A 87 4.88 -2.20 -1.07
CA LEU A 87 3.52 -1.88 -0.64
C LEU A 87 3.08 -0.52 -1.18
N MET A 88 4.03 0.36 -1.53
CA MET A 88 3.79 1.67 -2.11
C MET A 88 4.62 1.89 -3.38
N GLY A 89 4.05 2.66 -4.30
CA GLY A 89 4.81 3.23 -5.41
C GLY A 89 5.84 4.23 -4.90
N GLY A 90 6.83 4.51 -5.72
CA GLY A 90 7.86 5.50 -5.40
C GLY A 90 9.20 5.17 -6.02
N ARG A 91 10.16 6.02 -5.70
CA ARG A 91 11.55 5.90 -6.15
C ARG A 91 12.39 5.48 -4.97
N TYR A 92 13.21 4.48 -5.20
CA TYR A 92 14.09 3.90 -4.20
C TYR A 92 15.50 3.82 -4.77
N LYS A 93 16.49 3.85 -3.88
CA LYS A 93 17.89 3.62 -4.22
C LYS A 93 18.47 2.62 -3.25
N LEU A 94 19.65 2.10 -3.59
CA LEU A 94 20.43 1.28 -2.68
C LEU A 94 21.54 2.14 -2.09
N CYS A 95 21.68 2.12 -0.77
CA CYS A 95 22.91 2.54 -0.10
C CYS A 95 23.80 1.32 0.09
N TYR A 96 25.07 1.43 -0.29
CA TYR A 96 26.12 0.46 0.03
C TYR A 96 26.97 0.99 1.17
N SER A 97 27.38 0.12 2.09
CA SER A 97 28.41 0.41 3.09
C SER A 97 29.55 -0.59 2.97
N ASP A 98 30.78 -0.09 2.99
CA ASP A 98 32.01 -0.89 2.84
C ASP A 98 32.30 -1.77 4.05
N ASN A 99 31.81 -1.37 5.22
CA ASN A 99 32.04 -2.04 6.49
C ASN A 99 30.78 -2.12 7.36
N GLY A 100 29.59 -1.89 6.79
CA GLY A 100 28.32 -1.90 7.51
C GLY A 100 28.15 -0.79 8.56
N ALA A 101 29.06 0.18 8.66
CA ALA A 101 28.98 1.29 9.61
C ALA A 101 28.14 2.45 9.05
N TRP A 102 26.83 2.25 8.96
CA TRP A 102 25.88 3.17 8.33
C TRP A 102 25.83 4.57 8.92
N ALA A 103 26.06 4.71 10.23
CA ALA A 103 26.01 6.00 10.93
C ALA A 103 27.34 6.78 10.87
N SER A 104 28.40 6.15 10.37
CA SER A 104 29.74 6.75 10.31
C SER A 104 29.94 7.45 8.97
N ALA A 105 30.36 8.72 9.00
CA ALA A 105 30.65 9.45 7.78
C ALA A 105 31.77 8.78 6.96
N GLY A 106 31.62 8.80 5.63
CA GLY A 106 32.59 8.24 4.68
C GLY A 106 32.52 6.74 4.45
N HIS A 107 31.61 6.02 5.12
CA HIS A 107 31.47 4.56 5.03
C HIS A 107 30.22 4.09 4.27
N ALA A 108 29.46 5.02 3.69
CA ALA A 108 28.29 4.69 2.89
C ALA A 108 28.22 5.56 1.64
N ASP A 109 27.76 4.96 0.54
CA ASP A 109 27.55 5.62 -0.74
C ASP A 109 26.24 5.15 -1.38
N VAL A 110 25.65 5.97 -2.22
CA VAL A 110 24.44 5.62 -2.98
C VAL A 110 24.84 4.92 -4.27
N VAL A 111 24.26 3.75 -4.50
CA VAL A 111 24.37 3.06 -5.78
C VAL A 111 23.58 3.85 -6.81
N SER A 112 24.24 4.21 -7.92
CA SER A 112 23.66 5.05 -8.99
C SER A 112 22.36 4.52 -9.61
N GLN A 113 22.05 3.23 -9.45
CA GLN A 113 20.81 2.62 -9.96
C GLN A 113 19.61 3.06 -9.12
N GLU A 114 18.63 3.67 -9.78
CA GLU A 114 17.31 3.97 -9.22
C GLU A 114 16.34 2.81 -9.49
N ILE A 115 15.59 2.45 -8.46
CA ILE A 115 14.48 1.50 -8.53
C ILE A 115 13.20 2.32 -8.55
N VAL A 116 12.47 2.27 -9.65
CA VAL A 116 11.15 2.90 -9.78
C VAL A 116 10.09 1.84 -9.61
N VAL A 117 9.20 2.03 -8.64
CA VAL A 117 8.04 1.17 -8.41
C VAL A 117 6.81 1.97 -8.77
N ASN A 118 6.16 1.60 -9.87
CA ASN A 118 4.90 2.21 -10.25
C ASN A 118 3.80 1.73 -9.29
N GLY A 119 2.95 2.65 -8.85
CA GLY A 119 1.98 2.37 -7.80
C GLY A 119 1.44 3.62 -7.13
N MET A 120 0.39 3.47 -6.35
CA MET A 120 -0.06 4.52 -5.43
C MET A 120 0.90 4.64 -4.24
N TYR A 121 1.09 5.85 -3.74
CA TYR A 121 1.87 6.13 -2.55
C TYR A 121 1.14 7.10 -1.63
N ASP A 122 1.46 7.07 -0.34
CA ASP A 122 0.93 8.00 0.67
C ASP A 122 2.04 8.36 1.67
N ASN A 123 1.91 9.48 2.38
CA ASN A 123 2.89 9.93 3.38
C ASN A 123 2.73 9.22 4.74
N CYS A 124 2.04 8.09 4.75
CA CYS A 124 1.72 7.36 5.96
C CYS A 124 2.94 6.57 6.48
N THR A 125 3.09 6.54 7.80
CA THR A 125 4.30 6.02 8.47
C THR A 125 4.11 4.65 9.11
N ASN A 126 2.86 4.17 9.24
CA ASN A 126 2.57 2.89 9.87
C ASN A 126 2.83 1.72 8.90
N ALA A 127 3.24 0.56 9.42
CA ALA A 127 3.44 -0.64 8.61
C ALA A 127 2.18 -0.99 7.80
N GLY A 128 2.33 -1.22 6.49
CA GLY A 128 1.21 -1.50 5.58
C GLY A 128 0.12 -0.43 5.58
N CYS A 129 0.44 0.83 5.90
CA CYS A 129 -0.56 1.87 6.12
C CYS A 129 -1.50 2.06 4.95
N LEU A 130 -0.99 2.06 3.71
CA LEU A 130 -1.79 2.19 2.51
C LEU A 130 -2.86 1.09 2.43
N ALA A 131 -2.49 -0.15 2.75
CA ALA A 131 -3.41 -1.29 2.77
C ALA A 131 -4.49 -1.20 3.86
N THR A 132 -4.19 -0.49 4.97
CA THR A 132 -5.09 -0.31 6.11
C THR A 132 -5.88 1.01 6.07
N LYS A 133 -5.63 1.86 5.07
CA LYS A 133 -6.27 3.16 4.94
C LYS A 133 -7.78 2.98 4.78
N ARG A 134 -8.56 3.78 5.50
CA ARG A 134 -10.01 3.63 5.58
C ARG A 134 -10.70 4.71 4.77
N TYR A 135 -11.66 4.29 3.95
CA TYR A 135 -12.57 5.17 3.24
C TYR A 135 -13.99 4.88 3.72
N TYR A 136 -14.76 5.94 3.93
CA TYR A 136 -16.12 5.84 4.44
C TYR A 136 -17.08 6.21 3.33
N CYS A 137 -18.05 5.32 3.10
CA CYS A 137 -19.05 5.45 2.07
C CYS A 137 -20.44 5.40 2.68
N TYR A 138 -21.24 6.42 2.39
CA TYR A 138 -22.58 6.56 2.93
C TYR A 138 -23.59 6.32 1.82
N VAL A 139 -24.39 5.27 1.97
CA VAL A 139 -25.35 4.82 0.96
C VAL A 139 -26.77 4.90 1.50
N ALA A 140 -27.71 5.36 0.68
CA ALA A 140 -29.10 5.46 1.07
C ALA A 140 -29.83 4.13 0.83
N LYS A 141 -30.77 3.78 1.72
CA LYS A 141 -31.59 2.58 1.57
C LYS A 141 -32.39 2.65 0.26
N ASN A 142 -32.38 1.56 -0.51
CA ASN A 142 -33.12 1.42 -1.78
C ASN A 142 -32.83 2.52 -2.82
N ALA A 143 -31.68 3.19 -2.72
CA ALA A 143 -31.29 4.24 -3.64
C ALA A 143 -29.84 4.05 -4.08
N GLN A 144 -29.58 4.35 -5.35
CA GLN A 144 -28.22 4.51 -5.83
C GLN A 144 -27.58 5.70 -5.12
N ASN A 145 -26.30 5.57 -4.76
CA ASN A 145 -25.54 6.70 -4.27
C ASN A 145 -25.27 7.67 -5.44
N ALA A 146 -25.30 8.98 -5.18
CA ALA A 146 -24.99 9.96 -6.22
C ALA A 146 -23.56 9.76 -6.73
N ALA A 147 -23.30 9.98 -8.02
CA ALA A 147 -21.94 9.96 -8.56
C ALA A 147 -21.04 10.91 -7.73
N GLY A 148 -19.88 10.44 -7.28
CA GLY A 148 -18.96 11.19 -6.43
C GLY A 148 -19.35 11.29 -4.95
N SER A 149 -20.47 10.69 -4.50
CA SER A 149 -20.80 10.54 -3.07
C SER A 149 -19.78 9.68 -2.31
N CYS A 150 -19.03 8.88 -3.06
CA CYS A 150 -17.92 8.06 -2.63
C CYS A 150 -16.81 8.22 -3.66
N ALA A 151 -15.67 8.75 -3.22
CA ALA A 151 -14.48 8.88 -4.05
C ALA A 151 -13.26 8.46 -3.26
N LEU A 152 -12.38 7.69 -3.90
CA LEU A 152 -11.06 7.37 -3.38
C LEU A 152 -10.09 8.42 -3.96
N PRO A 153 -9.52 9.31 -3.13
CA PRO A 153 -8.52 10.25 -3.64
C PRO A 153 -7.32 9.45 -4.15
N THR A 154 -6.79 9.84 -5.32
CA THR A 154 -5.56 9.28 -5.89
C THR A 154 -4.44 10.31 -5.98
N SER A 155 -4.74 11.56 -5.64
CA SER A 155 -3.78 12.64 -5.48
C SER A 155 -4.17 13.55 -4.30
N GLY A 156 -3.21 14.24 -3.70
CA GLY A 156 -3.46 15.17 -2.60
C GLY A 156 -2.26 15.35 -1.68
N GLY A 157 -2.49 15.91 -0.49
CA GLY A 157 -1.42 16.20 0.49
C GLY A 157 -0.68 14.96 0.98
N GLY A 158 0.35 14.53 0.24
CA GLY A 158 1.18 13.36 0.52
C GLY A 158 0.78 12.08 -0.23
N LEU A 159 -0.33 12.10 -0.98
CA LEU A 159 -0.88 10.97 -1.73
C LEU A 159 -0.67 11.21 -3.23
N GLY A 160 -0.30 10.16 -3.96
CA GLY A 160 -0.13 10.24 -5.40
C GLY A 160 0.05 8.89 -6.08
N ILE A 161 0.40 8.97 -7.36
CA ILE A 161 0.77 7.83 -8.21
C ILE A 161 2.20 8.05 -8.71
N GLU A 162 3.06 7.05 -8.54
CA GLU A 162 4.33 6.96 -9.25
C GLU A 162 4.11 6.19 -10.55
N GLY A 163 4.60 6.73 -11.67
CA GLY A 163 4.40 6.16 -13.00
C GLY A 163 3.13 6.69 -13.69
N ALA A 164 2.64 5.93 -14.67
CA ALA A 164 1.40 6.25 -15.37
C ALA A 164 0.18 5.95 -14.46
N GLU A 165 -0.93 6.66 -14.71
CA GLU A 165 -2.21 6.35 -14.07
C GLU A 165 -2.71 4.99 -14.56
N GLY A 166 -2.83 4.03 -13.64
CA GLY A 166 -3.39 2.71 -13.92
C GLY A 166 -4.87 2.65 -13.64
N ALA A 167 -5.34 1.52 -13.09
CA ALA A 167 -6.75 1.31 -12.78
C ALA A 167 -6.95 0.88 -11.32
N ILE A 168 -8.16 1.12 -10.81
CA ILE A 168 -8.62 0.68 -9.49
C ILE A 168 -9.76 -0.33 -9.64
N THR A 169 -9.75 -1.37 -8.81
CA THR A 169 -10.84 -2.32 -8.68
C THR A 169 -11.08 -2.67 -7.22
N TRP A 170 -12.07 -3.53 -6.97
CA TRP A 170 -12.53 -3.89 -5.63
C TRP A 170 -12.57 -5.40 -5.45
N THR A 171 -12.21 -5.87 -4.27
CA THR A 171 -12.49 -7.26 -3.88
C THR A 171 -14.00 -7.50 -3.81
N PRO A 172 -14.45 -8.77 -3.85
CA PRO A 172 -15.79 -9.11 -3.39
C PRO A 172 -16.12 -8.51 -2.02
N SER A 173 -17.37 -8.13 -1.82
CA SER A 173 -17.82 -7.64 -0.51
C SER A 173 -17.56 -8.67 0.60
N HIS A 174 -17.23 -8.15 1.78
CA HIS A 174 -17.08 -8.93 3.01
C HIS A 174 -17.70 -8.17 4.18
N PRO A 175 -18.01 -8.84 5.31
CA PRO A 175 -18.51 -8.17 6.49
C PRO A 175 -17.59 -7.02 6.91
N ALA A 176 -18.18 -5.88 7.28
CA ALA A 176 -17.41 -4.78 7.83
C ALA A 176 -16.79 -5.19 9.18
N PRO A 177 -15.62 -4.62 9.56
CA PRO A 177 -15.08 -4.86 10.89
C PRO A 177 -16.04 -4.32 11.95
N ALA A 178 -16.14 -5.04 13.08
CA ALA A 178 -16.98 -4.62 14.19
C ALA A 178 -16.52 -3.27 14.76
N PHE A 179 -17.44 -2.52 15.36
CA PHE A 179 -17.14 -1.32 16.12
C PHE A 179 -17.15 -1.65 17.61
N ASP A 180 -16.21 -1.10 18.38
CA ASP A 180 -16.34 -1.15 19.83
C ASP A 180 -17.39 -0.15 20.35
N ALA A 181 -17.63 -0.21 21.66
CA ALA A 181 -18.57 0.65 22.36
C ALA A 181 -18.24 2.16 22.24
N SER A 182 -17.02 2.52 21.82
CA SER A 182 -16.64 3.92 21.56
C SER A 182 -16.90 4.36 20.11
N GLY A 183 -17.38 3.44 19.26
CA GLY A 183 -17.54 3.68 17.83
C GLY A 183 -16.22 3.59 17.07
N ALA A 184 -15.17 2.98 17.65
CA ALA A 184 -13.92 2.74 16.95
C ALA A 184 -13.93 1.35 16.29
N LEU A 185 -13.41 1.26 15.07
CA LEU A 185 -13.29 0.00 14.36
C LEU A 185 -12.29 -0.94 15.04
N GLN A 186 -12.75 -2.14 15.37
CA GLN A 186 -11.92 -3.26 15.80
C GLN A 186 -11.03 -3.68 14.62
N THR A 187 -9.72 -3.72 14.87
CA THR A 187 -8.67 -3.87 13.84
C THR A 187 -8.55 -5.28 13.23
N SER A 188 -9.53 -6.17 13.43
CA SER A 188 -9.33 -7.62 13.28
C SER A 188 -10.15 -8.32 12.21
N SER A 189 -10.89 -7.63 11.33
CA SER A 189 -11.44 -8.38 10.19
C SER A 189 -10.29 -8.68 9.23
N ALA A 190 -10.04 -9.97 9.00
CA ALA A 190 -9.27 -10.44 7.85
C ALA A 190 -9.96 -9.93 6.59
N GLY A 191 -9.61 -8.72 6.16
CA GLY A 191 -10.10 -8.14 4.92
C GLY A 191 -9.66 -9.02 3.77
N ARG A 192 -10.48 -9.08 2.72
CA ARG A 192 -10.03 -9.73 1.50
C ARG A 192 -8.80 -9.00 0.98
N GLN A 193 -7.85 -9.76 0.47
CA GLN A 193 -6.62 -9.20 -0.08
C GLN A 193 -6.73 -9.12 -1.60
N CYS A 194 -6.10 -8.11 -2.17
CA CYS A 194 -6.03 -7.92 -3.60
C CYS A 194 -5.27 -9.07 -4.30
N ALA A 195 -5.80 -9.54 -5.44
CA ALA A 195 -5.21 -10.59 -6.27
C ALA A 195 -4.87 -11.91 -5.55
N VAL A 196 -5.64 -12.31 -4.52
CA VAL A 196 -5.48 -13.62 -3.86
C VAL A 196 -6.38 -14.68 -4.50
N GLY A 197 -5.82 -15.88 -4.69
CA GLY A 197 -6.26 -16.91 -5.65
C GLY A 197 -7.75 -17.22 -5.69
N GLY A 198 -8.32 -17.08 -6.89
CA GLY A 198 -9.70 -17.47 -7.23
C GLY A 198 -10.75 -16.37 -7.04
N ASP A 199 -10.39 -15.26 -6.38
CA ASP A 199 -11.26 -14.10 -6.33
C ASP A 199 -11.35 -13.42 -7.69
N VAL A 200 -12.52 -12.85 -7.98
CA VAL A 200 -12.80 -12.05 -9.16
C VAL A 200 -13.16 -10.64 -8.70
N ALA A 201 -12.90 -9.65 -9.56
CA ALA A 201 -13.42 -8.31 -9.34
C ALA A 201 -14.93 -8.40 -9.11
N ASP A 202 -15.41 -7.76 -8.04
CA ASP A 202 -16.80 -7.88 -7.65
C ASP A 202 -17.71 -7.34 -8.77
N THR A 203 -18.61 -8.20 -9.25
CA THR A 203 -19.48 -7.94 -10.39
C THR A 203 -20.53 -6.87 -10.11
N GLN A 204 -20.74 -6.51 -8.83
CA GLN A 204 -21.69 -5.49 -8.41
C GLN A 204 -21.17 -4.07 -8.56
N TYR A 205 -19.85 -3.90 -8.72
CA TYR A 205 -19.19 -2.60 -8.73
C TYR A 205 -18.75 -2.29 -10.15
N ILE A 206 -19.66 -1.67 -10.89
CA ILE A 206 -19.44 -1.26 -12.27
C ILE A 206 -19.38 0.27 -12.31
N GLY A 207 -18.32 0.80 -12.91
CA GLY A 207 -18.02 2.23 -13.04
C GLY A 207 -19.14 3.03 -13.71
N ASP A 208 -18.91 4.33 -13.88
CA ASP A 208 -19.95 5.27 -14.33
C ASP A 208 -20.57 4.95 -15.71
N ASP A 209 -19.94 4.07 -16.49
CA ASP A 209 -20.43 3.58 -17.79
C ASP A 209 -21.33 2.33 -17.70
N GLY A 210 -21.47 1.74 -16.52
CA GLY A 210 -22.26 0.53 -16.29
C GLY A 210 -21.68 -0.74 -16.93
N VAL A 211 -20.43 -0.71 -17.41
CA VAL A 211 -19.73 -1.88 -17.99
C VAL A 211 -18.36 -2.16 -17.34
N ASP A 212 -17.58 -1.13 -17.02
CA ASP A 212 -16.18 -1.30 -16.61
C ASP A 212 -16.03 -1.52 -15.09
N ARG A 213 -15.24 -2.52 -14.70
CA ARG A 213 -14.93 -2.82 -13.28
C ARG A 213 -13.53 -2.34 -12.89
N PHE A 214 -12.83 -1.75 -13.84
CA PHE A 214 -11.46 -1.26 -13.74
C PHE A 214 -11.50 0.24 -13.95
N ILE A 215 -11.54 0.96 -12.84
CA ILE A 215 -11.82 2.39 -12.83
C ILE A 215 -10.49 3.13 -12.98
N ALA A 216 -10.29 3.75 -14.13
CA ALA A 216 -9.23 4.73 -14.30
C ALA A 216 -9.50 5.92 -13.38
N PRO A 217 -8.54 6.33 -12.52
CA PRO A 217 -8.65 7.58 -11.78
C PRO A 217 -8.86 8.76 -12.74
N ALA A 218 -9.74 9.69 -12.37
CA ALA A 218 -9.98 10.91 -13.12
C ALA A 218 -9.91 12.11 -12.18
N THR A 219 -9.22 13.18 -12.59
CA THR A 219 -9.10 14.42 -11.80
C THR A 219 -8.56 14.19 -10.38
N GLY A 220 -7.66 13.21 -10.22
CA GLY A 220 -7.02 12.91 -8.93
C GLY A 220 -7.89 12.12 -7.96
N GLN A 221 -8.95 11.46 -8.44
CA GLN A 221 -9.85 10.64 -7.64
C GLN A 221 -10.35 9.45 -8.48
N ALA A 222 -10.66 8.33 -7.85
CA ALA A 222 -11.48 7.29 -8.45
C ALA A 222 -12.86 7.31 -7.80
N THR A 223 -13.88 7.60 -8.61
CA THR A 223 -15.27 7.53 -8.15
C THR A 223 -15.60 6.08 -7.86
N LEU A 224 -16.16 5.82 -6.69
CA LEU A 224 -16.66 4.49 -6.41
C LEU A 224 -17.92 4.25 -7.24
N PRO A 225 -18.09 3.04 -7.77
CA PRO A 225 -19.22 2.71 -8.60
C PRO A 225 -20.53 2.79 -7.82
N GLN A 226 -21.64 2.97 -8.56
CA GLN A 226 -22.95 3.09 -7.93
C GLN A 226 -23.30 1.79 -7.20
N THR A 227 -23.58 1.86 -5.90
CA THR A 227 -24.12 0.71 -5.18
C THR A 227 -25.52 0.41 -5.71
N TYR A 228 -25.78 -0.85 -6.03
CA TYR A 228 -27.13 -1.30 -6.36
C TYR A 228 -28.07 -1.02 -5.19
N GLY A 229 -29.29 -0.59 -5.48
CA GLY A 229 -30.38 -0.40 -4.51
C GLY A 229 -30.83 -1.68 -3.80
N THR A 230 -30.05 -2.77 -3.89
CA THR A 230 -30.27 -4.11 -3.34
C THR A 230 -29.85 -4.23 -1.87
N LEU A 231 -29.70 -3.13 -1.14
CA LEU A 231 -29.74 -3.15 0.33
C LEU A 231 -31.17 -3.45 0.81
N GLU A 232 -31.68 -4.60 0.38
CA GLU A 232 -32.99 -5.14 0.70
C GLU A 232 -32.82 -6.23 1.76
N GLY A 233 -33.67 -6.19 2.79
CA GLY A 233 -33.64 -7.15 3.89
C GLY A 233 -33.95 -6.52 5.25
N SER A 234 -34.33 -7.35 6.22
CA SER A 234 -34.62 -6.96 7.62
C SER A 234 -33.38 -6.90 8.52
N SER A 235 -32.22 -7.36 8.03
CA SER A 235 -30.93 -7.28 8.71
C SER A 235 -29.95 -6.49 7.83
N LEU A 236 -29.92 -5.18 8.01
CA LEU A 236 -28.98 -4.30 7.32
C LEU A 236 -27.64 -4.36 8.06
N ALA A 237 -26.64 -5.04 7.47
CA ALA A 237 -25.29 -5.10 8.01
C ALA A 237 -24.35 -4.22 7.18
N ALA A 238 -23.49 -3.46 7.86
CA ALA A 238 -22.38 -2.77 7.21
C ALA A 238 -21.47 -3.79 6.51
N PHE A 239 -20.97 -3.43 5.32
CA PHE A 239 -20.06 -4.27 4.57
C PHE A 239 -18.84 -3.45 4.14
N ALA A 240 -17.81 -4.16 3.70
CA ALA A 240 -16.56 -3.59 3.28
C ALA A 240 -16.08 -4.24 1.99
N VAL A 241 -15.27 -3.50 1.24
CA VAL A 241 -14.44 -4.01 0.16
C VAL A 241 -13.03 -3.49 0.34
N THR A 242 -12.06 -4.22 -0.18
CA THR A 242 -10.69 -3.76 -0.28
C THR A 242 -10.49 -3.11 -1.64
N ALA A 243 -9.89 -1.93 -1.63
CA ALA A 243 -9.51 -1.19 -2.82
C ALA A 243 -8.17 -1.70 -3.34
N CYS A 244 -8.12 -2.04 -4.62
CA CYS A 244 -6.96 -2.65 -5.26
C CYS A 244 -6.52 -1.82 -6.47
N TYR A 245 -5.21 -1.62 -6.62
CA TYR A 245 -4.62 -0.84 -7.71
C TYR A 245 -3.75 -1.71 -8.59
N CYS A 246 -3.88 -1.50 -9.89
CA CYS A 246 -3.00 -2.01 -10.92
C CYS A 246 -2.32 -0.80 -11.59
N PRO A 247 -0.98 -0.71 -11.58
CA PRO A 247 -0.25 0.48 -12.07
C PRO A 247 -0.07 0.54 -13.59
N ASP A 248 -0.53 -0.46 -14.35
CA ASP A 248 -0.27 -0.56 -15.79
C ASP A 248 -1.51 -0.22 -16.61
N ALA A 249 -1.63 1.07 -16.97
CA ALA A 249 -2.74 1.65 -17.73
C ALA A 249 -3.17 0.84 -18.98
N GLY A 250 -2.25 0.08 -19.59
CA GLY A 250 -2.49 -0.68 -20.82
C GLY A 250 -2.79 -2.16 -20.62
N SER A 251 -2.65 -2.69 -19.40
CA SER A 251 -2.82 -4.12 -19.13
C SER A 251 -3.77 -4.46 -17.99
N CYS A 252 -4.31 -3.49 -17.24
CA CYS A 252 -5.21 -3.76 -16.11
C CYS A 252 -6.61 -4.26 -16.54
N ASP A 253 -6.69 -5.44 -17.15
CA ASP A 253 -7.92 -6.07 -17.65
C ASP A 253 -8.31 -7.35 -16.89
N GLU A 254 -7.47 -7.80 -15.97
CA GLU A 254 -7.74 -8.93 -15.08
C GLU A 254 -7.55 -8.59 -13.60
N TYR A 255 -8.46 -9.10 -12.75
CA TYR A 255 -8.37 -8.89 -11.29
C TYR A 255 -7.04 -9.36 -10.67
N SER A 256 -6.38 -10.34 -11.29
CA SER A 256 -5.10 -10.88 -10.84
C SER A 256 -3.94 -9.86 -10.90
N GLU A 257 -4.11 -8.77 -11.65
CA GLU A 257 -3.11 -7.73 -11.89
C GLU A 257 -3.16 -6.61 -10.85
N PHE A 258 -4.31 -6.48 -10.18
CA PHE A 258 -4.54 -5.51 -9.11
C PHE A 258 -3.91 -6.02 -7.82
N THR A 259 -2.58 -5.96 -7.74
CA THR A 259 -1.80 -6.57 -6.65
C THR A 259 -1.50 -5.62 -5.49
N GLN A 260 -1.68 -4.31 -5.69
CA GLN A 260 -1.45 -3.31 -4.66
C GLN A 260 -2.75 -3.01 -3.89
N GLN A 261 -2.74 -3.24 -2.58
CA GLN A 261 -3.87 -2.89 -1.72
C GLN A 261 -3.77 -1.42 -1.29
N ILE A 262 -4.78 -0.62 -1.64
CA ILE A 262 -4.77 0.84 -1.45
C ILE A 262 -5.77 1.35 -0.41
N GLY A 263 -6.41 0.42 0.29
CA GLY A 263 -7.23 0.68 1.48
C GLY A 263 -8.43 -0.25 1.58
N VAL A 264 -9.28 0.05 2.54
CA VAL A 264 -10.56 -0.62 2.80
C VAL A 264 -11.65 0.44 2.75
N VAL A 265 -12.65 0.20 1.91
CA VAL A 265 -13.85 1.03 1.83
C VAL A 265 -14.92 0.39 2.68
N LEU A 266 -15.45 1.17 3.61
CA LEU A 266 -16.51 0.80 4.53
C LEU A 266 -17.82 1.44 4.07
N PHE A 267 -18.82 0.62 3.79
CA PHE A 267 -20.13 1.09 3.37
C PHE A 267 -21.11 1.09 4.56
N PHE A 268 -21.67 2.26 4.84
CA PHE A 268 -22.64 2.52 5.88
C PHE A 268 -23.95 2.94 5.27
N LEU A 269 -25.04 2.44 5.84
CA LEU A 269 -26.35 2.98 5.55
C LEU A 269 -26.48 4.38 6.17
N ALA A 270 -26.76 5.37 5.34
CA ALA A 270 -27.16 6.69 5.79
C ALA A 270 -28.68 6.85 5.68
N ARG A 271 -29.28 7.37 6.75
CA ARG A 271 -30.66 7.88 6.73
C ARG A 271 -30.60 9.39 6.75
N ILE A 272 -31.18 10.02 5.74
CA ILE A 272 -31.39 11.46 5.72
C ILE A 272 -32.75 11.71 6.36
N CYS A 273 -32.79 12.45 7.46
CA CYS A 273 -34.03 12.90 8.08
C CYS A 273 -34.30 14.36 7.72
N GLY A 274 -35.57 14.69 7.52
CA GLY A 274 -36.02 16.07 7.40
C GLY A 274 -36.12 16.77 8.75
N ALA A 275 -36.84 17.90 8.79
CA ALA A 275 -37.03 18.72 10.00
C ALA A 275 -37.84 18.02 11.12
N GLU A 276 -38.49 16.90 10.84
CA GLU A 276 -39.20 16.09 11.84
C GLU A 276 -38.32 14.90 12.26
N ALA A 277 -38.25 14.66 13.57
CA ALA A 277 -37.24 13.86 14.26
C ALA A 277 -36.97 12.47 13.65
N CYS A 278 -35.69 12.10 13.55
CA CYS A 278 -35.26 10.73 13.27
C CYS A 278 -35.65 9.79 14.42
N THR A 279 -36.78 9.11 14.37
CA THR A 279 -36.97 7.91 15.20
C THR A 279 -36.07 6.79 14.66
N PRO A 280 -35.18 6.17 15.44
CA PRO A 280 -34.32 5.09 14.95
C PRO A 280 -35.17 3.95 14.36
N ASP A 281 -34.96 3.62 13.07
CA ASP A 281 -35.66 2.48 12.42
C ASP A 281 -35.02 1.14 12.79
N HIS A 282 -33.88 1.16 13.50
CA HIS A 282 -33.21 -0.03 13.99
C HIS A 282 -32.73 0.16 15.44
N VAL A 283 -33.17 -0.73 16.31
CA VAL A 283 -32.67 -0.91 17.68
C VAL A 283 -31.96 -2.26 17.70
N GLY A 284 -30.73 -2.27 17.21
CA GLY A 284 -29.86 -3.44 17.20
C GLY A 284 -28.43 -2.96 17.31
N ALA A 285 -27.62 -3.63 18.13
CA ALA A 285 -26.19 -3.34 18.18
C ALA A 285 -25.59 -3.66 16.79
N LEU A 286 -24.95 -2.65 16.19
CA LEU A 286 -24.02 -2.83 15.08
C LEU A 286 -22.79 -3.61 15.57
#